data_AF-A0A670HXZ2-F1
#
_entry.id   AF-A0A670HXZ2-F1
#
_cell.length_a   1.000
_cell.length_b   1.000
_cell.length_c   1.000
_cell.angle_alpha   90.00
_cell.angle_beta   90.00
_cell.angle_gamma   90.00
#
_symmetry.space_group_name_H-M   'P 1'
#
loop_
_entity.id
_entity.type
_entity.pdbx_description
1 polymer ?
#
loop_
_entity_poly.entity_id
_entity_poly.type
_entity_poly.pdbx_seq_one_letter_code
_entity_poly.pdbx_strand_id
1 'polypeptide(L)'
;MELELLSRKVMEETPHSFLAGDGAVAFAKDQGFTVEDNRSMMSEQSTEAYQEYLEKGKSLKKHDTLGLIALDTFGNITVGVSTSGAPFKYPGRVGDSPMPGCGLYADKEVGAAVATGDGDKIMCFCPCFHAALLMKQGLSPMDACQTVVQDILQRTGKENMFELGIIAMNMKGEVGAASSMPFPYCIWSQGKDSVEQLMQQC
;
A
#
# COMPACT_ATOMS: atom_id res chain seq x y z
N MET A 1 -2.44 8.92 -10.90
CA MET A 1 -2.86 7.79 -11.76
C MET A 1 -1.78 7.37 -12.75
N GLU A 2 -0.86 8.25 -13.19
CA GLU A 2 0.22 7.87 -14.13
C GLU A 2 1.37 7.04 -13.51
N LEU A 3 1.64 7.14 -12.20
CA LEU A 3 2.74 6.39 -11.56
C LEU A 3 2.50 4.87 -11.54
N GLU A 4 1.25 4.41 -11.40
CA GLU A 4 0.92 2.98 -11.52
C GLU A 4 1.06 2.47 -12.97
N LEU A 5 0.94 3.36 -13.97
CA LEU A 5 1.22 2.99 -15.36
C LEU A 5 2.71 2.73 -15.58
N LEU A 6 3.59 3.43 -14.86
CA LEU A 6 5.03 3.22 -14.97
C LEU A 6 5.45 1.87 -14.37
N SER A 7 4.96 1.50 -13.18
CA SER A 7 5.29 0.20 -12.58
C SER A 7 4.76 -0.96 -13.42
N ARG A 8 3.58 -0.80 -14.04
CA ARG A 8 3.05 -1.75 -15.02
C ARG A 8 3.96 -1.89 -16.24
N LYS A 9 4.47 -0.79 -16.79
CA LYS A 9 5.44 -0.84 -17.90
C LYS A 9 6.76 -1.49 -17.52
N VAL A 10 7.24 -1.32 -16.28
CA VAL A 10 8.41 -2.08 -15.79
C VAL A 10 8.14 -3.58 -15.87
N MET A 11 6.96 -4.02 -15.39
CA MET A 11 6.55 -5.43 -15.42
C MET A 11 6.38 -5.99 -16.84
N GLU A 12 5.79 -5.21 -17.76
CA GLU A 12 5.43 -5.68 -19.10
C GLU A 12 6.55 -5.51 -20.14
N GLU A 13 7.45 -4.52 -19.96
CA GLU A 13 8.42 -4.11 -20.99
C GLU A 13 9.89 -4.27 -20.58
N THR A 14 10.17 -4.82 -19.39
CA THR A 14 11.55 -5.08 -18.94
C THR A 14 11.68 -6.50 -18.35
N PRO A 15 12.89 -7.07 -18.31
CA PRO A 15 13.14 -8.33 -17.60
C PRO A 15 13.28 -8.12 -16.07
N HIS A 16 13.02 -6.92 -15.55
CA HIS A 16 13.25 -6.55 -14.16
C HIS A 16 11.92 -6.30 -13.43
N SER A 17 11.91 -6.57 -12.13
CA SER A 17 10.73 -6.32 -11.29
C SER A 17 10.77 -4.95 -10.59
N PHE A 18 11.95 -4.33 -10.47
CA PHE A 18 12.15 -3.08 -9.76
C PHE A 18 13.14 -2.15 -10.47
N LEU A 19 12.73 -0.90 -10.64
CA LEU A 19 13.60 0.22 -10.98
C LEU A 19 13.45 1.30 -9.91
N ALA A 20 14.54 1.99 -9.57
CA ALA A 20 14.55 3.04 -8.57
C ALA A 20 15.45 4.22 -8.99
N GLY A 21 15.22 5.38 -8.36
CA GLY A 21 16.02 6.59 -8.57
C GLY A 21 16.10 7.01 -10.04
N ASP A 22 17.26 7.49 -10.44
CA ASP A 22 17.49 8.04 -11.79
C ASP A 22 17.25 7.02 -12.90
N GLY A 23 17.48 5.72 -12.64
CA GLY A 23 17.21 4.65 -13.61
C GLY A 23 15.71 4.50 -13.90
N ALA A 24 14.85 4.65 -12.89
CA ALA A 24 13.41 4.65 -13.09
C ALA A 24 12.94 5.89 -13.86
N VAL A 25 13.56 7.05 -13.61
CA VAL A 25 13.27 8.30 -14.33
C VAL A 25 13.70 8.20 -15.80
N ALA A 26 14.87 7.62 -16.07
CA ALA A 26 15.33 7.37 -17.43
C ALA A 26 14.38 6.44 -18.18
N PHE A 27 13.99 5.33 -17.56
CA PHE A 27 13.00 4.42 -18.14
C PHE A 27 11.66 5.11 -18.41
N ALA A 28 11.16 5.94 -17.48
CA ALA A 28 9.93 6.70 -17.70
C ALA A 28 10.00 7.60 -18.95
N LYS A 29 11.15 8.27 -19.18
CA LYS A 29 11.36 9.08 -20.38
C LYS A 29 11.39 8.23 -21.66
N ASP A 30 12.08 7.09 -21.63
CA ASP A 30 12.13 6.15 -22.76
C ASP A 30 10.75 5.61 -23.12
N GLN A 31 9.87 5.49 -22.12
CA GLN A 31 8.48 5.08 -22.23
C GLN A 31 7.52 6.21 -22.65
N GLY A 32 8.03 7.42 -22.88
CA GLY A 32 7.25 8.57 -23.33
C GLY A 32 6.48 9.31 -22.24
N PHE A 33 6.76 9.06 -20.95
CA PHE A 33 6.16 9.85 -19.87
C PHE A 33 6.77 11.23 -19.79
N THR A 34 5.93 12.23 -19.51
CA THR A 34 6.39 13.58 -19.18
C THR A 34 6.95 13.58 -17.76
N VAL A 35 8.20 14.04 -17.61
CA VAL A 35 8.80 14.23 -16.29
C VAL A 35 8.57 15.69 -15.87
N GLU A 36 7.69 15.88 -14.90
CA GLU A 36 7.44 17.19 -14.29
C GLU A 36 8.49 17.52 -13.20
N ASP A 37 8.62 18.81 -12.90
CA ASP A 37 9.42 19.26 -11.75
C ASP A 37 8.71 18.82 -10.46
N ASN A 38 9.43 18.19 -9.53
CA ASN A 38 8.87 17.81 -8.23
C ASN A 38 8.18 18.98 -7.50
N ARG A 39 8.63 20.22 -7.73
CA ARG A 39 8.00 21.41 -7.15
C ARG A 39 6.59 21.68 -7.70
N SER A 40 6.28 21.29 -8.94
CA SER A 40 4.92 21.43 -9.49
C SER A 40 3.93 20.46 -8.85
N MET A 41 4.42 19.36 -8.26
CA MET A 41 3.61 18.37 -7.57
C MET A 41 3.33 18.72 -6.09
N MET A 42 3.95 19.77 -5.56
CA MET A 42 3.72 20.20 -4.18
C MET A 42 2.43 21.02 -4.08
N SER A 43 1.46 20.52 -3.30
CA SER A 43 0.31 21.34 -2.93
C SER A 43 0.70 22.47 -1.97
N GLU A 44 -0.13 23.50 -1.87
CA GLU A 44 0.03 24.57 -0.87
C GLU A 44 0.14 23.98 0.54
N GLN A 45 -0.75 23.04 0.89
CA GLN A 45 -0.75 22.35 2.17
C GLN A 45 0.57 21.59 2.43
N SER A 46 1.10 20.88 1.42
CA SER A 46 2.36 20.17 1.53
C SER A 46 3.54 21.13 1.71
N THR A 47 3.48 22.29 1.07
CA THR A 47 4.51 23.34 1.13
C THR A 47 4.55 23.98 2.51
N GLU A 48 3.40 24.39 3.05
CA GLU A 48 3.30 24.97 4.39
C GLU A 48 3.79 24.00 5.46
N ALA A 49 3.38 22.74 5.38
CA ALA A 49 3.78 21.75 6.35
C ALA A 49 5.30 21.45 6.29
N TYR A 50 5.92 21.54 5.11
CA TYR A 50 7.36 21.43 4.97
C TYR A 50 8.11 22.63 5.56
N GLN A 51 7.59 23.85 5.39
CA GLN A 51 8.16 25.03 6.05
C GLN A 51 8.08 24.92 7.57
N GLU A 52 6.93 24.50 8.11
CA GLU A 52 6.77 24.31 9.56
C GLU A 52 7.74 23.25 10.11
N TYR A 53 8.02 22.19 9.34
CA TYR A 53 9.02 21.19 9.70
C TYR A 53 10.44 21.78 9.74
N LEU A 54 10.83 22.59 8.76
CA LEU A 54 12.16 23.22 8.73
C LEU A 54 12.35 24.21 9.90
N GLU A 55 11.32 24.96 10.25
CA GLU A 55 11.39 25.97 11.32
C GLU A 55 11.32 25.35 12.73
N LYS A 56 10.44 24.36 12.92
CA LYS A 56 10.06 23.88 14.26
C LYS A 56 10.40 22.42 14.52
N GLY A 57 10.90 21.69 13.52
CA GLY A 57 11.14 20.25 13.60
C GLY A 57 9.86 19.42 13.80
N LYS A 58 8.69 19.99 13.51
CA LYS A 58 7.39 19.35 13.76
C LYS A 58 7.15 18.24 12.73
N SER A 59 7.06 17.01 13.20
CA SER A 59 6.74 15.86 12.35
C SER A 59 5.25 15.80 12.02
N LEU A 60 4.92 15.50 10.77
CA LEU A 60 3.58 15.14 10.34
C LEU A 60 3.37 13.64 10.58
N LYS A 61 2.30 13.27 11.29
CA LYS A 61 1.83 11.88 11.38
C LYS A 61 0.71 11.66 10.36
N LYS A 62 1.08 11.60 9.09
CA LYS A 62 0.16 11.27 8.01
C LYS A 62 0.89 10.44 6.96
N HIS A 63 0.25 9.37 6.52
CA HIS A 63 0.74 8.53 5.43
C HIS A 63 -0.25 8.64 4.27
N ASP A 64 0.25 9.10 3.12
CA ASP A 64 -0.52 9.16 1.89
C ASP A 64 -0.19 7.92 1.04
N THR A 65 -0.75 6.78 1.45
CA THR A 65 -0.67 5.52 0.71
C THR A 65 -2.07 5.10 0.28
N LEU A 66 -2.22 4.89 -1.03
CA LEU A 66 -3.43 4.34 -1.63
C LEU A 66 -3.14 2.91 -2.07
N GLY A 67 -4.00 1.99 -1.64
CA GLY A 67 -3.97 0.59 -2.02
C GLY A 67 -5.28 0.17 -2.69
N LEU A 68 -5.20 -0.63 -3.73
CA LEU A 68 -6.35 -1.14 -4.47
C LEU A 68 -6.19 -2.63 -4.73
N ILE A 69 -7.23 -3.40 -4.46
CA ILE A 69 -7.36 -4.80 -4.89
C ILE A 69 -8.59 -4.87 -5.81
N ALA A 70 -8.43 -5.50 -6.97
CA ALA A 70 -9.50 -5.73 -7.93
C ALA A 70 -9.54 -7.20 -8.34
N LEU A 71 -10.75 -7.77 -8.35
CA LEU A 71 -11.05 -9.09 -8.91
C LEU A 71 -11.99 -8.88 -10.10
N ASP A 72 -11.56 -9.30 -11.29
CA ASP A 72 -12.34 -9.16 -12.51
C ASP A 72 -13.32 -10.33 -12.74
N THR A 73 -14.21 -10.21 -13.72
CA THR A 73 -15.20 -11.25 -14.05
C THR A 73 -14.59 -12.49 -14.73
N PHE A 74 -13.31 -12.44 -15.09
CA PHE A 74 -12.56 -13.58 -15.62
C PHE A 74 -11.80 -14.34 -14.52
N GLY A 75 -11.88 -13.87 -13.27
CA GLY A 75 -11.20 -14.48 -12.13
C GLY A 75 -9.72 -14.07 -12.02
N ASN A 76 -9.31 -12.94 -12.59
CA ASN A 76 -7.98 -12.38 -12.36
C ASN A 76 -8.03 -11.42 -11.17
N ILE A 77 -7.11 -11.61 -10.22
CA ILE A 77 -6.91 -10.69 -9.10
C ILE A 77 -5.67 -9.83 -9.35
N THR A 78 -5.78 -8.54 -9.11
CA THR A 78 -4.69 -7.57 -9.24
C THR A 78 -4.64 -6.68 -8.00
N VAL A 79 -3.43 -6.28 -7.61
CA VAL A 79 -3.19 -5.34 -6.52
C VAL A 79 -2.26 -4.23 -7.00
N GLY A 80 -2.57 -3.00 -6.60
CA GLY A 80 -1.75 -1.81 -6.86
C GLY A 80 -1.59 -0.99 -5.59
N VAL A 81 -0.41 -0.42 -5.40
CA VAL A 81 -0.13 0.52 -4.30
C VAL A 81 0.68 1.68 -4.81
N SER A 82 0.25 2.88 -4.45
CA SER A 82 0.96 4.12 -4.74
C SER A 82 1.07 4.95 -3.46
N THR A 83 2.25 5.53 -3.24
CA THR A 83 2.53 6.36 -2.08
C THR A 83 3.51 7.47 -2.41
N SER A 84 3.38 8.62 -1.75
CA SER A 84 4.44 9.63 -1.68
C SER A 84 5.45 9.33 -0.58
N GLY A 85 5.22 8.30 0.24
CA GLY A 85 6.07 7.84 1.33
C GLY A 85 5.89 8.62 2.63
N ALA A 86 6.79 8.41 3.59
CA ALA A 86 6.78 9.14 4.85
C ALA A 86 7.08 10.66 4.62
N PRO A 87 6.42 11.56 5.35
CA PRO A 87 6.70 12.99 5.27
C PRO A 87 8.14 13.28 5.71
N PHE A 88 8.79 14.21 5.01
CA PHE A 88 10.16 14.68 5.31
C PHE A 88 11.22 13.57 5.35
N LYS A 89 10.96 12.47 4.65
CA LYS A 89 11.88 11.34 4.52
C LYS A 89 13.23 11.78 3.92
N TYR A 90 14.27 11.06 4.31
CA TYR A 90 15.59 11.23 3.70
C TYR A 90 15.50 10.96 2.17
N PRO A 91 16.18 11.74 1.32
CA PRO A 91 16.22 11.49 -0.11
C PRO A 91 16.65 10.05 -0.42
N GLY A 92 15.86 9.35 -1.23
CA GLY A 92 16.09 7.93 -1.54
C GLY A 92 15.48 6.92 -0.55
N ARG A 93 14.81 7.34 0.52
CA ARG A 93 14.06 6.41 1.40
C ARG A 93 12.95 5.71 0.63
N VAL A 94 12.97 4.38 0.68
CA VAL A 94 11.94 3.48 0.12
C VAL A 94 11.19 2.81 1.26
N GLY A 95 9.85 2.80 1.17
CA GLY A 95 8.99 2.13 2.15
C GLY A 95 8.56 0.73 1.70
N ASP A 96 7.52 0.22 2.35
CA ASP A 96 6.90 -1.09 2.08
C ASP A 96 6.11 -1.14 0.77
N SER A 97 5.51 -0.02 0.34
CA SER A 97 4.56 0.03 -0.76
C SER A 97 5.03 -0.62 -2.06
N PRO A 98 6.26 -0.38 -2.58
CA PRO A 98 6.72 -1.06 -3.78
C PRO A 98 7.09 -2.53 -3.52
N MET A 99 7.18 -3.02 -2.28
CA MET A 99 7.77 -4.33 -1.97
C MET A 99 6.72 -5.46 -1.91
N PRO A 100 6.79 -6.47 -2.79
CA PRO A 100 5.97 -7.67 -2.72
C PRO A 100 6.08 -8.35 -1.36
N GLY A 101 4.93 -8.72 -0.81
CA GLY A 101 4.79 -9.34 0.50
C GLY A 101 4.77 -8.35 1.65
N CYS A 102 5.26 -7.13 1.45
CA CYS A 102 5.18 -6.05 2.44
C CYS A 102 3.93 -5.20 2.19
N GLY A 103 4.03 -4.20 1.31
CA GLY A 103 2.94 -3.27 1.01
C GLY A 103 1.85 -3.87 0.13
N LEU A 104 2.18 -4.87 -0.69
CA LEU A 104 1.22 -5.56 -1.56
C LEU A 104 1.61 -7.01 -1.81
N TYR A 105 0.62 -7.86 -2.05
CA TYR A 105 0.85 -9.22 -2.55
C TYR A 105 -0.40 -9.72 -3.28
N ALA A 106 -0.21 -10.47 -4.36
CA ALA A 106 -1.30 -11.14 -5.07
C ALA A 106 -0.87 -12.54 -5.51
N ASP A 107 -1.74 -13.51 -5.28
CA ASP A 107 -1.62 -14.89 -5.73
C ASP A 107 -2.98 -15.31 -6.31
N LYS A 108 -2.98 -15.70 -7.59
CA LYS A 108 -4.19 -16.07 -8.34
C LYS A 108 -4.94 -17.27 -7.77
N GLU A 109 -4.28 -18.10 -6.96
CA GLU A 109 -4.89 -19.30 -6.37
C GLU A 109 -5.49 -19.01 -4.99
N VAL A 110 -5.20 -17.83 -4.42
CA VAL A 110 -5.49 -17.51 -3.03
C VAL A 110 -6.28 -16.21 -2.91
N GLY A 111 -5.72 -15.12 -3.39
CA GLY A 111 -6.19 -13.78 -3.12
C GLY A 111 -5.08 -12.73 -3.19
N ALA A 112 -5.41 -11.53 -2.74
CA ALA A 112 -4.47 -10.42 -2.66
C ALA A 112 -4.63 -9.67 -1.34
N ALA A 113 -3.57 -8.98 -0.94
CA ALA A 113 -3.53 -8.15 0.24
C ALA A 113 -2.75 -6.86 -0.04
N VAL A 114 -3.12 -5.80 0.66
CA VAL A 114 -2.49 -4.48 0.61
C VAL A 114 -2.35 -3.90 2.01
N ALA A 115 -1.23 -3.23 2.27
CA ALA A 115 -0.92 -2.61 3.55
C ALA A 115 -0.63 -1.11 3.44
N THR A 116 -0.83 -0.40 4.54
CA THR A 116 -0.52 1.03 4.71
C THR A 116 -0.09 1.32 6.15
N GLY A 117 0.66 2.39 6.36
CA GLY A 117 1.14 2.83 7.67
C GLY A 117 2.64 3.10 7.70
N ASP A 118 3.30 2.71 8.80
CA ASP A 118 4.74 2.90 9.00
C ASP A 118 5.55 1.90 8.16
N GLY A 119 5.86 2.29 6.93
CA GLY A 119 6.51 1.42 5.95
C GLY A 119 7.85 0.81 6.39
N ASP A 120 8.62 1.49 7.24
CA ASP A 120 9.91 0.97 7.73
C ASP A 120 9.71 -0.19 8.72
N LYS A 121 8.60 -0.15 9.47
CA LYS A 121 8.21 -1.24 10.37
C LYS A 121 7.42 -2.33 9.65
N ILE A 122 6.54 -1.97 8.72
CA ILE A 122 5.74 -2.92 7.91
C ILE A 122 6.65 -3.93 7.19
N MET A 123 7.73 -3.46 6.57
CA MET A 123 8.64 -4.34 5.81
C MET A 123 9.33 -5.40 6.68
N CYS A 124 9.43 -5.20 7.99
CA CYS A 124 10.01 -6.17 8.91
C CYS A 124 9.12 -7.41 9.15
N PHE A 125 7.83 -7.34 8.78
CA PHE A 125 6.85 -8.39 9.10
C PHE A 125 6.20 -9.04 7.87
N CYS A 126 6.42 -8.54 6.66
CA CYS A 126 5.80 -9.03 5.43
C CYS A 126 4.28 -9.31 5.55
N PRO A 127 3.46 -8.34 6.01
CA PRO A 127 2.08 -8.62 6.41
C PRO A 127 1.18 -9.03 5.24
N CYS A 128 1.38 -8.51 4.03
CA CYS A 128 0.58 -8.92 2.87
C CYS A 128 0.85 -10.36 2.45
N PHE A 129 2.11 -10.81 2.50
CA PHE A 129 2.43 -12.22 2.26
C PHE A 129 1.87 -13.11 3.39
N HIS A 130 1.95 -12.64 4.63
CA HIS A 130 1.40 -13.36 5.77
C HIS A 130 -0.12 -13.54 5.67
N ALA A 131 -0.87 -12.49 5.32
CA ALA A 131 -2.31 -12.58 5.07
C ALA A 131 -2.64 -13.57 3.95
N ALA A 132 -1.91 -13.51 2.83
CA ALA A 132 -2.08 -14.48 1.75
C ALA A 132 -1.81 -15.92 2.20
N LEU A 133 -0.75 -16.15 2.99
CA LEU A 133 -0.45 -17.48 3.53
C LEU A 133 -1.58 -18.01 4.42
N LEU A 134 -2.14 -17.17 5.29
CA LEU A 134 -3.27 -17.53 6.15
C LEU A 134 -4.53 -17.83 5.35
N MET A 135 -4.84 -17.03 4.32
CA MET A 135 -5.94 -17.33 3.40
C MET A 135 -5.72 -18.66 2.66
N LYS A 136 -4.47 -18.96 2.26
CA LYS A 136 -4.11 -20.25 1.66
C LYS A 136 -4.32 -21.43 2.61
N GLN A 137 -4.18 -21.20 3.91
CA GLN A 137 -4.46 -22.18 4.96
C GLN A 137 -5.96 -22.31 5.29
N GLY A 138 -6.83 -21.54 4.63
CA GLY A 138 -8.28 -21.66 4.72
C GLY A 138 -8.94 -20.59 5.59
N LEU A 139 -8.20 -19.60 6.09
CA LEU A 139 -8.81 -18.47 6.81
C LEU A 139 -9.59 -17.56 5.84
N SER A 140 -10.65 -16.93 6.35
CA SER A 140 -11.30 -15.84 5.62
C SER A 140 -10.36 -14.63 5.51
N PRO A 141 -10.55 -13.72 4.54
CA PRO A 141 -9.76 -12.49 4.45
C PRO A 141 -9.82 -11.64 5.73
N MET A 142 -10.96 -11.62 6.42
CA MET A 142 -11.12 -10.91 7.69
C MET A 142 -10.26 -11.53 8.79
N ASP A 143 -10.38 -12.85 8.97
CA ASP A 143 -9.61 -13.56 10.00
C ASP A 143 -8.11 -13.47 9.71
N ALA A 144 -7.70 -13.60 8.44
CA ALA A 144 -6.30 -13.46 8.03
C ALA A 144 -5.74 -12.07 8.39
N CYS A 145 -6.45 -11.00 8.05
CA CYS A 145 -6.06 -9.64 8.40
C CYS A 145 -5.94 -9.46 9.93
N GLN A 146 -6.93 -9.93 10.70
CA GLN A 146 -6.92 -9.83 12.16
C GLN A 146 -5.77 -10.61 12.79
N THR A 147 -5.52 -11.84 12.32
CA THR A 147 -4.39 -12.66 12.78
C THR A 147 -3.05 -11.97 12.50
N VAL A 148 -2.85 -11.36 11.33
CA VAL A 148 -1.62 -10.61 11.03
C VAL A 148 -1.40 -9.46 12.01
N VAL A 149 -2.43 -8.64 12.27
CA VAL A 149 -2.33 -7.51 13.20
C VAL A 149 -2.06 -7.99 14.63
N GLN A 150 -2.74 -9.06 15.06
CA GLN A 150 -2.55 -9.68 16.38
C GLN A 150 -1.14 -10.25 16.54
N ASP A 151 -0.62 -10.96 15.54
CA ASP A 151 0.72 -11.54 15.59
C ASP A 151 1.81 -10.46 15.67
N ILE A 152 1.65 -9.36 14.94
CA ILE A 152 2.55 -8.21 15.02
C ILE A 152 2.46 -7.57 16.41
N LEU A 153 1.23 -7.34 16.92
CA LEU A 153 1.01 -6.78 18.25
C LEU A 153 1.65 -7.63 19.35
N GLN A 154 1.57 -8.97 19.26
CA GLN A 154 2.20 -9.88 20.20
C GLN A 154 3.73 -9.80 20.16
N ARG A 155 4.31 -9.63 18.96
CA ARG A 155 5.77 -9.53 18.77
C ARG A 155 6.35 -8.18 19.20
N THR A 156 5.62 -7.07 18.96
CA THR A 156 6.09 -5.72 19.31
C THR A 156 5.72 -5.33 20.74
N GLY A 157 4.64 -5.90 21.26
CA GLY A 157 3.95 -5.40 22.44
C GLY A 157 3.14 -4.13 22.14
N LYS A 158 2.16 -3.83 23.00
CA LYS A 158 1.24 -2.70 22.83
C LYS A 158 1.93 -1.34 22.79
N GLU A 159 3.00 -1.16 23.55
CA GLU A 159 3.74 0.11 23.64
C GLU A 159 4.55 0.44 22.37
N ASN A 160 4.97 -0.59 21.62
CA ASN A 160 5.74 -0.41 20.39
C ASN A 160 4.92 -0.64 19.12
N MET A 161 3.61 -0.84 19.26
CA MET A 161 2.73 -1.01 18.12
C MET A 161 2.79 0.23 17.25
N PHE A 162 2.86 0.01 15.94
CA PHE A 162 2.97 1.07 14.95
C PHE A 162 1.72 1.12 14.08
N GLU A 163 1.64 2.18 13.29
CA GLU A 163 0.55 2.41 12.35
C GLU A 163 0.58 1.31 11.26
N LEU A 164 -0.48 0.51 11.22
CA LEU A 164 -0.67 -0.58 10.28
C LEU A 164 -2.16 -0.69 9.95
N GLY A 165 -2.49 -0.63 8.67
CA GLY A 165 -3.75 -1.09 8.11
C GLY A 165 -3.47 -2.15 7.06
N ILE A 166 -4.28 -3.20 7.03
CA ILE A 166 -4.24 -4.24 6.00
C ILE A 166 -5.65 -4.50 5.47
N ILE A 167 -5.77 -4.65 4.17
CA ILE A 167 -6.97 -5.11 3.48
C ILE A 167 -6.60 -6.35 2.67
N ALA A 168 -7.47 -7.36 2.66
CA ALA A 168 -7.32 -8.54 1.83
C ALA A 168 -8.63 -8.88 1.12
N MET A 169 -8.49 -9.54 -0.04
CA MET A 169 -9.59 -10.12 -0.80
C MET A 169 -9.18 -11.50 -1.29
N ASN A 170 -10.06 -12.49 -1.20
CA ASN A 170 -9.80 -13.82 -1.77
C ASN A 170 -10.42 -13.99 -3.17
N MET A 171 -10.14 -15.12 -3.83
CA MET A 171 -10.66 -15.41 -5.17
C MET A 171 -12.19 -15.60 -5.24
N LYS A 172 -12.89 -15.63 -4.11
CA LYS A 172 -14.37 -15.64 -4.06
C LYS A 172 -14.96 -14.22 -4.00
N GLY A 173 -14.12 -13.19 -3.92
CA GLY A 173 -14.54 -11.80 -3.73
C GLY A 173 -14.91 -11.46 -2.28
N GLU A 174 -14.63 -12.33 -1.31
CA GLU A 174 -14.77 -11.99 0.10
C GLU A 174 -13.68 -10.98 0.46
N VAL A 175 -13.99 -10.01 1.31
CA VAL A 175 -13.09 -8.91 1.69
C VAL A 175 -12.96 -8.84 3.21
N GLY A 176 -11.77 -8.51 3.69
CA GLY A 176 -11.50 -8.31 5.11
C GLY A 176 -10.46 -7.23 5.33
N ALA A 177 -10.54 -6.56 6.48
CA ALA A 177 -9.59 -5.52 6.86
C ALA A 177 -9.31 -5.59 8.36
N ALA A 178 -8.10 -5.21 8.75
CA ALA A 178 -7.73 -5.03 10.15
C ALA A 178 -6.72 -3.88 10.25
N SER A 179 -6.69 -3.21 11.39
CA SER A 179 -5.78 -2.08 11.59
C SER A 179 -5.45 -1.85 13.06
N SER A 180 -4.30 -1.23 13.32
CA SER A 180 -3.90 -0.75 14.66
C SER A 180 -4.41 0.65 14.97
N MET A 181 -5.16 1.25 14.04
CA MET A 181 -5.64 2.63 14.05
C MET A 181 -6.98 2.73 13.30
N PRO A 182 -7.82 3.74 13.54
CA PRO A 182 -9.00 3.98 12.71
C PRO A 182 -8.59 4.11 11.23
N PHE A 183 -9.14 3.24 10.39
CA PHE A 183 -8.70 3.11 9.00
C PHE A 183 -9.90 3.05 8.05
N PRO A 184 -10.12 4.11 7.25
CA PRO A 184 -11.18 4.11 6.26
C PRO A 184 -10.80 3.27 5.05
N TYR A 185 -11.74 2.50 4.52
CA TYR A 185 -11.60 1.78 3.28
C TYR A 185 -12.92 1.69 2.53
N CYS A 186 -12.83 1.40 1.23
CA CYS A 186 -13.99 1.37 0.34
C CYS A 186 -14.10 -0.01 -0.31
N ILE A 187 -15.34 -0.47 -0.47
CA ILE A 187 -15.65 -1.67 -1.24
C ILE A 187 -16.68 -1.30 -2.30
N TRP A 188 -16.50 -1.87 -3.49
CA TRP A 188 -17.52 -1.87 -4.52
C TRP A 188 -17.61 -3.26 -5.15
N SER A 189 -18.82 -3.67 -5.51
CA SER A 189 -19.08 -4.92 -6.21
C SER A 189 -20.09 -4.73 -7.33
N GLN A 190 -20.01 -5.58 -8.35
CA GLN A 190 -20.89 -5.53 -9.51
C GLN A 190 -22.36 -5.61 -9.09
N GLY A 191 -23.18 -4.72 -9.62
CA GLY A 191 -24.61 -4.62 -9.28
C GLY A 191 -24.93 -3.70 -8.11
N LYS A 192 -23.94 -3.07 -7.47
CA LYS A 192 -24.16 -1.97 -6.53
C LYS A 192 -24.06 -0.61 -7.23
N ASP A 193 -25.04 0.25 -6.95
CA ASP A 193 -25.11 1.61 -7.49
C ASP A 193 -24.12 2.59 -6.83
N SER A 194 -23.55 2.22 -5.68
CA SER A 194 -22.64 3.08 -4.92
C SER A 194 -21.50 2.31 -4.26
N VAL A 195 -20.42 3.04 -3.97
CA VAL A 195 -19.28 2.56 -3.20
C VAL A 195 -19.64 2.55 -1.73
N GLU A 196 -19.39 1.43 -1.05
CA GLU A 196 -19.57 1.26 0.38
C GLU A 196 -18.33 1.76 1.11
N GLN A 197 -18.51 2.77 1.98
CA GLN A 197 -17.44 3.31 2.81
C GLN A 197 -17.50 2.67 4.19
N LEU A 198 -16.38 2.09 4.61
CA LEU A 198 -16.24 1.37 5.87
C LEU A 198 -15.12 2.01 6.70
N MET A 199 -15.23 1.89 8.01
CA MET A 199 -14.22 2.33 8.96
C MET A 199 -13.82 1.15 9.82
N GLN A 200 -12.57 0.69 9.67
CA GLN A 200 -12.02 -0.32 10.55
C GLN A 200 -11.69 0.32 11.91
N GLN A 201 -12.16 -0.32 12.98
CA GLN A 201 -11.84 0.05 14.36
C GLN A 201 -10.76 -0.89 14.92
N CYS A 202 -10.02 -0.39 15.92
CA CYS A 202 -8.95 -1.09 16.63
C CYS A 202 -9.47 -2.18 17.57
#